data_AF-A0A2A4RMD9-F1
#
_entry.id   AF-A0A2A4RMD9-F1
#
_cell.length_a   1.000
_cell.length_b   1.000
_cell.length_c   1.000
_cell.angle_alpha   90.00
_cell.angle_beta   90.00
_cell.angle_gamma   90.00
#
_symmetry.space_group_name_H-M   'P 1'
#
loop_
_entity.id
_entity.type
_entity.pdbx_description
1 polymer ?
#
loop_
_entity_poly.entity_id
_entity_poly.type
_entity_poly.pdbx_seq_one_letter_code
_entity_poly.pdbx_strand_id
1 'polypeptide(L)'
;MLLFFFDIVCMNHAFSLATTLTISSLLLASGCASSQERAQACDSHEAQPISASASAPIAESESQSFAPEFAPVDPDVELVIGNIFADEFIPHYPDPIASYTIEEIQAELEAMFDLDQSVVSNTVYPSSQVPTSASTIRAIDIAQSDRLKEIVEHIGWPTRESVGLKATQAAYMVIQHAGHDAEFQNQSLAMMIDLVEDGELPASYVALLTDRIRVFQDQPQVFGTQMAMASNEYGVMVPTPTVPIEDPEHLDSRRKLMGMPPHQEFVSAIAVAYQASLVDPGTAFAEVMTDD
;
A
#
# COMPACT_ATOMS: atom_id res chain seq x y z
N MET A 1 7.83 12.99 -13.28
CA MET A 1 7.92 13.06 -11.80
C MET A 1 7.32 11.75 -11.31
N LEU A 2 8.15 10.74 -11.00
CA LEU A 2 7.63 9.48 -10.49
C LEU A 2 7.25 9.68 -9.02
N LEU A 3 6.02 9.34 -8.68
CA LEU A 3 5.59 9.22 -7.30
C LEU A 3 6.00 7.81 -6.84
N PHE A 4 7.12 7.73 -6.12
CA PHE A 4 7.56 6.49 -5.48
C PHE A 4 6.65 6.22 -4.28
N PHE A 5 5.57 5.49 -4.51
CA PHE A 5 4.65 5.08 -3.45
C PHE A 5 5.26 3.91 -2.68
N PHE A 6 5.75 4.21 -1.47
CA PHE A 6 6.23 3.22 -0.51
C PHE A 6 5.04 2.69 0.31
N ASP A 7 4.24 1.79 -0.27
CA ASP A 7 3.22 1.02 0.47
C ASP A 7 3.91 -0.06 1.34
N ILE A 8 4.66 0.38 2.35
CA ILE A 8 5.31 -0.48 3.36
C ILE A 8 4.22 -0.99 4.31
N VAL A 9 3.56 -2.09 3.93
CA VAL A 9 2.49 -2.73 4.70
C VAL A 9 2.97 -4.05 5.30
N CYS A 10 3.83 -3.96 6.31
CA CYS A 10 4.19 -5.09 7.18
C CYS A 10 4.57 -4.61 8.59
N MET A 11 3.68 -4.75 9.59
CA MET A 11 4.05 -4.96 11.00
C MET A 11 2.83 -5.27 11.91
N ASN A 12 2.75 -6.54 12.33
CA ASN A 12 2.14 -7.10 13.55
C ASN A 12 0.69 -6.75 13.99
N HIS A 13 -0.10 -7.82 14.16
CA HIS A 13 -1.34 -7.82 14.95
C HIS A 13 -1.06 -7.65 16.45
N ALA A 14 -1.87 -6.82 17.12
CA ALA A 14 -2.10 -6.89 18.57
C ALA A 14 -3.52 -6.41 18.90
N PHE A 15 -4.50 -7.34 18.93
CA PHE A 15 -5.87 -7.01 19.32
C PHE A 15 -5.94 -6.52 20.77
N SER A 16 -6.54 -5.34 21.00
CA SER A 16 -6.76 -4.77 22.33
C SER A 16 -8.16 -4.15 22.42
N LEU A 17 -9.07 -4.85 23.11
CA LEU A 17 -10.46 -4.41 23.32
C LEU A 17 -10.54 -3.30 24.38
N ALA A 18 -10.53 -2.04 23.97
CA ALA A 18 -10.89 -0.91 24.85
C ALA A 18 -11.41 0.32 24.09
N THR A 19 -12.59 0.80 24.52
CA THR A 19 -13.24 2.07 24.10
C THR A 19 -13.82 2.09 22.67
N THR A 20 -15.15 2.17 22.58
CA THR A 20 -15.88 2.27 21.30
C THR A 20 -15.85 3.70 20.74
N LEU A 21 -14.78 4.05 20.02
CA LEU A 21 -14.94 4.87 18.82
C LEU A 21 -14.97 3.92 17.62
N THR A 22 -16.03 3.97 16.82
CA THR A 22 -16.06 3.30 15.51
C THR A 22 -15.10 4.00 14.55
N ILE A 23 -14.61 3.30 13.54
CA ILE A 23 -13.69 3.87 12.54
C ILE A 23 -14.43 4.96 11.75
N SER A 24 -15.72 4.71 11.47
CA SER A 24 -16.69 5.71 11.01
C SER A 24 -16.65 7.02 11.83
N SER A 25 -16.56 6.95 13.15
CA SER A 25 -16.52 8.13 14.03
C SER A 25 -15.21 8.92 13.93
N LEU A 26 -14.08 8.22 13.71
CA LEU A 26 -12.75 8.83 13.58
C LEU A 26 -12.62 9.64 12.28
N LEU A 27 -13.17 9.10 11.19
CA LEU A 27 -13.21 9.76 9.88
C LEU A 27 -14.12 11.00 9.89
N LEU A 28 -15.28 10.93 10.55
CA LEU A 28 -16.21 12.05 10.68
C LEU A 28 -15.69 13.20 11.54
N ALA A 29 -14.92 12.91 12.60
CA ALA A 29 -14.31 13.95 13.44
C ALA A 29 -13.25 14.76 12.67
N SER A 30 -12.52 14.10 11.78
CA SER A 30 -11.44 14.66 10.95
C SER A 30 -11.98 15.46 9.75
N GLY A 31 -13.01 16.27 9.96
CA GLY A 31 -13.67 17.06 8.91
C GLY A 31 -14.07 18.47 9.34
N CYS A 32 -13.76 18.89 10.58
CA CYS A 32 -14.30 20.12 11.18
C CYS A 32 -13.24 21.12 11.70
N ALA A 33 -11.95 20.75 11.77
CA ALA A 33 -10.97 21.52 12.53
C ALA A 33 -10.26 22.65 11.75
N SER A 34 -10.21 22.58 10.42
CA SER A 34 -9.18 23.24 9.58
C SER A 34 -9.20 24.77 9.44
N SER A 35 -10.00 25.51 10.23
CA SER A 35 -10.30 26.93 9.97
C SER A 35 -9.65 27.97 10.88
N GLN A 36 -9.09 27.61 12.05
CA GLN A 36 -8.91 28.61 13.13
C GLN A 36 -7.48 28.86 13.66
N GLU A 37 -6.49 27.98 13.44
CA GLU A 37 -5.21 28.03 14.18
C GLU A 37 -3.96 28.41 13.35
N ARG A 38 -4.15 29.07 12.21
CA ARG A 38 -3.07 29.44 11.27
C ARG A 38 -2.24 30.69 11.69
N ALA A 39 -2.03 30.94 12.99
CA ALA A 39 -1.62 32.27 13.48
C ALA A 39 -0.67 32.36 14.70
N GLN A 40 0.07 31.29 15.04
CA GLN A 40 1.23 31.30 15.97
C GLN A 40 2.04 29.99 15.77
N ALA A 41 3.37 29.95 15.90
CA ALA A 41 4.36 31.02 16.00
C ALA A 41 5.71 30.58 15.39
N CYS A 42 6.48 31.52 14.86
CA CYS A 42 7.93 31.38 14.69
C CYS A 42 8.62 31.98 15.93
N ASP A 43 9.60 31.29 16.54
CA ASP A 43 10.98 31.79 16.67
C ASP A 43 11.96 30.78 17.34
N SER A 44 13.26 31.04 17.19
CA SER A 44 14.39 30.72 18.10
C SER A 44 14.96 29.28 18.21
N HIS A 45 16.22 29.15 17.74
CA HIS A 45 17.46 28.73 18.47
C HIS A 45 17.54 27.42 19.30
N GLU A 46 18.70 26.74 19.48
CA GLU A 46 20.02 26.74 18.80
C GLU A 46 20.94 25.59 19.33
N ALA A 47 21.76 25.01 18.45
CA ALA A 47 23.03 24.26 18.65
C ALA A 47 23.28 23.21 19.79
N GLN A 48 23.52 21.96 19.35
CA GLN A 48 24.73 21.12 19.60
C GLN A 48 25.03 20.54 21.02
N PRO A 49 26.00 19.59 21.17
CA PRO A 49 26.59 18.60 20.24
C PRO A 49 26.14 17.14 20.61
N ILE A 50 26.87 16.02 20.84
CA ILE A 50 28.30 15.63 21.02
C ILE A 50 28.58 14.16 20.58
N SER A 51 29.75 13.92 19.96
CA SER A 51 30.56 12.66 19.97
C SER A 51 30.01 11.36 19.30
N ALA A 52 30.94 10.46 18.93
CA ALA A 52 30.69 9.22 18.19
C ALA A 52 31.63 8.08 18.66
N SER A 53 31.46 6.89 18.07
CA SER A 53 32.42 5.75 18.03
C SER A 53 32.61 4.90 19.31
N ALA A 54 32.24 3.62 19.22
CA ALA A 54 33.23 2.53 19.18
C ALA A 54 32.60 1.22 18.64
N SER A 55 33.33 0.49 17.80
CA SER A 55 32.90 -0.81 17.22
C SER A 55 33.61 -2.00 17.87
N ALA A 56 32.92 -3.13 17.98
CA ALA A 56 33.49 -4.46 18.27
C ALA A 56 32.67 -5.54 17.52
N PRO A 57 33.21 -6.75 17.28
CA PRO A 57 33.08 -7.36 15.94
C PRO A 57 32.05 -8.48 15.80
N ILE A 58 31.71 -8.75 14.54
CA ILE A 58 30.90 -9.87 14.03
C ILE A 58 31.62 -11.21 14.29
N ALA A 59 30.84 -12.26 14.54
CA ALA A 59 31.28 -13.66 14.46
C ALA A 59 30.50 -14.37 13.34
N GLU A 60 31.20 -15.15 12.52
CA GLU A 60 30.64 -15.84 11.36
C GLU A 60 29.96 -17.16 11.76
N SER A 61 28.86 -17.52 11.11
CA SER A 61 28.32 -18.88 11.11
C SER A 61 27.77 -19.25 9.74
N GLU A 62 28.11 -20.45 9.27
CA GLU A 62 27.99 -20.91 7.88
C GLU A 62 26.54 -21.02 7.39
N SER A 63 26.28 -20.60 6.15
CA SER A 63 24.97 -20.75 5.50
C SER A 63 24.78 -22.14 4.89
N GLN A 64 23.60 -22.73 5.08
CA GLN A 64 23.18 -23.94 4.37
C GLN A 64 22.08 -23.57 3.36
N SER A 65 22.22 -24.03 2.12
CA SER A 65 21.29 -23.71 1.04
C SER A 65 19.99 -24.49 1.15
N PHE A 66 18.87 -23.80 1.26
CA PHE A 66 17.54 -24.33 0.98
C PHE A 66 16.98 -23.63 -0.27
N ALA A 67 16.47 -24.42 -1.22
CA ALA A 67 15.73 -23.92 -2.37
C ALA A 67 14.31 -24.52 -2.30
N PRO A 68 13.24 -23.72 -2.29
CA PRO A 68 11.89 -24.24 -2.28
C PRO A 68 11.53 -24.83 -3.64
N GLU A 69 10.92 -26.02 -3.63
CA GLU A 69 10.44 -26.71 -4.82
C GLU A 69 8.99 -26.30 -5.07
N PHE A 70 8.75 -25.55 -6.16
CA PHE A 70 7.41 -25.05 -6.51
C PHE A 70 6.48 -26.21 -6.91
N ALA A 71 5.27 -26.22 -6.35
CA ALA A 71 4.24 -27.17 -6.75
C ALA A 71 3.75 -26.88 -8.19
N PRO A 72 3.45 -27.91 -9.00
CA PRO A 72 2.94 -27.70 -10.35
C PRO A 72 1.51 -27.13 -10.34
N VAL A 73 1.27 -26.14 -11.19
CA VAL A 73 -0.06 -25.54 -11.45
C VAL A 73 -0.90 -26.49 -12.31
N ASP A 74 -2.22 -26.42 -12.18
CA ASP A 74 -3.15 -27.22 -12.98
C ASP A 74 -3.22 -26.70 -14.44
N PRO A 75 -3.00 -27.54 -15.46
CA PRO A 75 -3.00 -27.12 -16.87
C PRO A 75 -4.37 -26.67 -17.39
N ASP A 76 -5.49 -27.06 -16.76
CA ASP A 76 -6.81 -26.54 -17.16
C ASP A 76 -6.99 -25.07 -16.72
N VAL A 77 -6.30 -24.63 -15.66
CA VAL A 77 -6.24 -23.22 -15.23
C VAL A 77 -5.36 -22.38 -16.16
N GLU A 78 -4.25 -22.96 -16.66
CA GLU A 78 -3.40 -22.33 -17.69
C GLU A 78 -4.20 -21.98 -18.96
N LEU A 79 -5.22 -22.79 -19.30
CA LEU A 79 -6.09 -22.58 -20.46
C LEU A 79 -7.04 -21.38 -20.31
N VAL A 80 -7.44 -21.03 -19.07
CA VAL A 80 -8.23 -19.82 -18.77
C VAL A 80 -7.32 -18.59 -18.76
N ILE A 81 -6.18 -18.68 -18.07
CA ILE A 81 -5.21 -17.59 -17.95
C ILE A 81 -4.60 -17.20 -19.31
N GLY A 82 -4.46 -18.15 -20.24
CA GLY A 82 -3.88 -17.94 -21.57
C GLY A 82 -4.57 -16.90 -22.46
N ASN A 83 -5.79 -16.46 -22.13
CA ASN A 83 -6.51 -15.40 -22.85
C ASN A 83 -6.36 -14.00 -22.21
N ILE A 84 -5.78 -13.88 -21.01
CA ILE A 84 -5.71 -12.61 -20.27
C ILE A 84 -4.67 -11.65 -20.87
N PHE A 85 -3.64 -12.17 -21.55
CA PHE A 85 -2.45 -11.41 -21.99
C PHE A 85 -2.18 -11.55 -23.50
N ALA A 86 -2.79 -10.68 -24.32
CA ALA A 86 -2.71 -10.76 -25.78
C ALA A 86 -1.89 -9.61 -26.42
N ASP A 87 -0.58 -9.85 -26.63
CA ASP A 87 0.41 -9.03 -27.38
C ASP A 87 0.68 -7.59 -26.85
N GLU A 88 -0.27 -6.95 -26.17
CA GLU A 88 -0.10 -5.75 -25.34
C GLU A 88 -0.29 -6.12 -23.85
N PHE A 89 0.56 -5.59 -22.96
CA PHE A 89 0.62 -5.94 -21.53
C PHE A 89 -0.55 -5.42 -20.67
N ILE A 90 -1.71 -5.15 -21.26
CA ILE A 90 -2.91 -4.68 -20.57
C ILE A 90 -3.84 -5.90 -20.43
N PRO A 91 -4.24 -6.29 -19.20
CA PRO A 91 -5.03 -7.50 -19.02
C PRO A 91 -6.42 -7.34 -19.67
N HIS A 92 -6.88 -8.40 -20.33
CA HIS A 92 -8.21 -8.46 -20.93
C HIS A 92 -9.07 -9.52 -20.21
N TYR A 93 -10.29 -9.12 -19.87
CA TYR A 93 -11.29 -9.94 -19.19
C TYR A 93 -12.47 -10.16 -20.15
N PRO A 94 -12.42 -11.19 -21.02
CA PRO A 94 -13.39 -11.35 -22.11
C PRO A 94 -14.74 -11.92 -21.65
N ASP A 95 -14.73 -12.72 -20.58
CA ASP A 95 -15.89 -13.46 -20.09
C ASP A 95 -16.52 -12.76 -18.87
N PRO A 96 -17.86 -12.69 -18.79
CA PRO A 96 -18.55 -11.95 -17.75
C PRO A 96 -18.37 -12.63 -16.40
N ILE A 97 -18.09 -11.85 -15.34
CA ILE A 97 -17.78 -12.37 -14.00
C ILE A 97 -18.80 -13.41 -13.48
N ALA A 98 -20.07 -13.29 -13.86
CA ALA A 98 -21.15 -14.19 -13.48
C ALA A 98 -21.08 -15.61 -14.10
N SER A 99 -20.05 -15.94 -14.91
CA SER A 99 -19.74 -17.31 -15.32
C SER A 99 -18.63 -17.99 -14.50
N TYR A 100 -17.95 -17.25 -13.63
CA TYR A 100 -16.77 -17.74 -12.89
C TYR A 100 -17.18 -18.42 -11.58
N THR A 101 -16.40 -19.41 -11.13
CA THR A 101 -16.46 -19.91 -9.76
C THR A 101 -15.63 -19.04 -8.81
N ILE A 102 -15.80 -19.22 -7.50
CA ILE A 102 -15.03 -18.48 -6.48
C ILE A 102 -13.52 -18.76 -6.61
N GLU A 103 -13.15 -19.98 -6.97
CA GLU A 103 -11.77 -20.40 -7.22
C GLU A 103 -11.17 -19.71 -8.46
N GLU A 104 -11.97 -19.51 -9.52
CA GLU A 104 -11.55 -18.77 -10.72
C GLU A 104 -11.42 -17.26 -10.43
N ILE A 105 -12.31 -16.69 -9.61
CA ILE A 105 -12.22 -15.30 -9.13
C ILE A 105 -10.98 -15.10 -8.24
N GLN A 106 -10.68 -16.06 -7.35
CA GLN A 106 -9.44 -16.06 -6.57
C GLN A 106 -8.23 -16.06 -7.50
N ALA A 107 -8.16 -16.97 -8.48
CA ALA A 107 -7.04 -17.07 -9.40
C ALA A 107 -6.84 -15.79 -10.24
N GLU A 108 -7.94 -15.15 -10.68
CA GLU A 108 -7.89 -13.89 -11.43
C GLU A 108 -7.37 -12.73 -10.55
N LEU A 109 -7.85 -12.60 -9.32
CA LEU A 109 -7.34 -11.63 -8.35
C LEU A 109 -5.86 -11.88 -8.00
N GLU A 110 -5.46 -13.12 -7.77
CA GLU A 110 -4.04 -13.45 -7.53
C GLU A 110 -3.15 -13.09 -8.72
N ALA A 111 -3.63 -13.25 -9.96
CA ALA A 111 -2.93 -12.80 -11.16
C ALA A 111 -2.89 -11.26 -11.29
N MET A 112 -3.92 -10.53 -10.80
CA MET A 112 -3.86 -9.06 -10.72
C MET A 112 -2.73 -8.59 -9.79
N PHE A 113 -2.57 -9.25 -8.64
CA PHE A 113 -1.49 -8.96 -7.69
C PHE A 113 -0.11 -9.26 -8.29
N ASP A 114 0.07 -10.41 -8.94
CA ASP A 114 1.36 -10.77 -9.53
C ASP A 114 1.74 -9.83 -10.68
N LEU A 115 0.77 -9.32 -11.46
CA LEU A 115 0.99 -8.27 -12.45
C LEU A 115 1.40 -6.94 -11.81
N ASP A 116 0.69 -6.47 -10.79
CA ASP A 116 1.01 -5.24 -10.06
C ASP A 116 2.44 -5.27 -9.48
N GLN A 117 2.78 -6.36 -8.78
CA GLN A 117 4.10 -6.56 -8.21
C GLN A 117 5.18 -6.67 -9.30
N SER A 118 4.89 -7.22 -10.47
CA SER A 118 5.81 -7.20 -11.61
C SER A 118 6.07 -5.78 -12.12
N VAL A 119 5.05 -4.91 -12.17
CA VAL A 119 5.16 -3.51 -12.61
C VAL A 119 5.93 -2.67 -11.61
N VAL A 120 5.67 -2.83 -10.31
CA VAL A 120 6.45 -2.21 -9.22
C VAL A 120 7.90 -2.66 -9.28
N SER A 121 8.15 -3.97 -9.29
CA SER A 121 9.48 -4.56 -9.40
C SER A 121 10.24 -4.04 -10.62
N ASN A 122 9.62 -4.01 -11.79
CA ASN A 122 10.27 -3.55 -13.02
C ASN A 122 10.47 -2.02 -13.10
N THR A 123 9.72 -1.25 -12.29
CA THR A 123 9.94 0.20 -12.13
C THR A 123 11.18 0.49 -11.27
N VAL A 124 11.51 -0.38 -10.32
CA VAL A 124 12.77 -0.35 -9.55
C VAL A 124 13.92 -1.00 -10.34
N TYR A 125 13.63 -2.10 -11.05
CA TYR A 125 14.57 -2.95 -11.78
C TYR A 125 14.18 -3.06 -13.26
N PRO A 126 14.57 -2.12 -14.14
CA PRO A 126 14.16 -2.13 -15.54
C PRO A 126 14.73 -3.33 -16.31
N SER A 127 13.98 -4.43 -16.31
CA SER A 127 14.14 -5.57 -17.21
C SER A 127 13.43 -5.29 -18.54
N SER A 128 13.74 -6.08 -19.57
CA SER A 128 13.19 -5.88 -20.92
C SER A 128 11.84 -6.58 -21.16
N GLN A 129 11.08 -6.93 -20.11
CA GLN A 129 9.90 -7.81 -20.22
C GLN A 129 8.60 -7.31 -19.57
N VAL A 130 8.59 -6.17 -18.86
CA VAL A 130 7.39 -5.61 -18.20
C VAL A 130 7.26 -4.11 -18.52
N PRO A 131 6.06 -3.52 -18.60
CA PRO A 131 5.90 -2.11 -18.94
C PRO A 131 6.51 -1.14 -17.93
N THR A 132 7.21 -0.12 -18.45
CA THR A 132 7.69 1.05 -17.69
C THR A 132 7.05 2.36 -18.15
N SER A 133 6.13 2.30 -19.12
CA SER A 133 5.41 3.45 -19.66
C SER A 133 4.23 3.80 -18.74
N ALA A 134 4.19 5.04 -18.24
CA ALA A 134 3.10 5.52 -17.38
C ALA A 134 1.72 5.44 -18.07
N SER A 135 1.67 5.50 -19.40
CA SER A 135 0.47 5.25 -20.20
C SER A 135 0.01 3.79 -20.17
N THR A 136 0.93 2.83 -20.07
CA THR A 136 0.61 1.40 -19.98
C THR A 136 0.21 1.01 -18.56
N ILE A 137 0.94 1.52 -17.56
CA ILE A 137 0.58 1.34 -16.13
C ILE A 137 -0.84 1.85 -15.91
N ARG A 138 -1.15 3.10 -16.32
CA ARG A 138 -2.51 3.65 -16.24
C ARG A 138 -3.58 2.83 -16.97
N ALA A 139 -3.22 2.09 -18.02
CA ALA A 139 -4.16 1.22 -18.73
C ALA A 139 -4.39 -0.11 -17.99
N ILE A 140 -3.36 -0.64 -17.32
CA ILE A 140 -3.48 -1.78 -16.39
C ILE A 140 -4.34 -1.37 -15.19
N ASP A 141 -4.04 -0.22 -14.56
CA ASP A 141 -4.80 0.31 -13.40
C ASP A 141 -6.30 0.38 -13.72
N ILE A 142 -6.66 0.86 -14.92
CA ILE A 142 -8.05 0.95 -15.39
C ILE A 142 -8.65 -0.44 -15.62
N ALA A 143 -7.99 -1.30 -16.38
CA ALA A 143 -8.52 -2.64 -16.69
C ALA A 143 -8.76 -3.48 -15.41
N GLN A 144 -7.82 -3.43 -14.46
CA GLN A 144 -7.98 -4.08 -13.15
C GLN A 144 -9.06 -3.42 -12.31
N SER A 145 -9.15 -2.08 -12.28
CA SER A 145 -10.19 -1.37 -11.50
C SER A 145 -11.60 -1.64 -12.03
N ASP A 146 -11.78 -1.65 -13.35
CA ASP A 146 -13.08 -1.96 -13.97
C ASP A 146 -13.47 -3.42 -13.72
N ARG A 147 -12.53 -4.38 -13.80
CA ARG A 147 -12.82 -5.78 -13.44
C ARG A 147 -13.07 -5.98 -11.95
N LEU A 148 -12.39 -5.25 -11.07
CA LEU A 148 -12.66 -5.29 -9.64
C LEU A 148 -14.09 -4.79 -9.32
N LYS A 149 -14.63 -3.82 -10.07
CA LYS A 149 -16.06 -3.44 -9.94
C LYS A 149 -16.97 -4.63 -10.24
N GLU A 150 -16.74 -5.35 -11.34
CA GLU A 150 -17.53 -6.54 -11.68
C GLU A 150 -17.47 -7.61 -10.56
N ILE A 151 -16.27 -7.87 -10.02
CA ILE A 151 -16.06 -8.79 -8.88
C ILE A 151 -16.85 -8.31 -7.65
N VAL A 152 -16.73 -7.04 -7.28
CA VAL A 152 -17.38 -6.43 -6.11
C VAL A 152 -18.91 -6.40 -6.26
N GLU A 153 -19.43 -6.15 -7.46
CA GLU A 153 -20.86 -6.25 -7.76
C GLU A 153 -21.38 -7.70 -7.70
N HIS A 154 -20.53 -8.69 -8.01
CA HIS A 154 -20.94 -10.10 -8.07
C HIS A 154 -20.90 -10.82 -6.72
N ILE A 155 -19.80 -10.68 -5.96
CA ILE A 155 -19.56 -11.42 -4.71
C ILE A 155 -19.47 -10.53 -3.46
N GLY A 156 -19.63 -9.22 -3.60
CA GLY A 156 -19.28 -8.25 -2.55
C GLY A 156 -17.78 -7.97 -2.51
N TRP A 157 -17.33 -7.18 -1.53
CA TRP A 157 -15.89 -6.91 -1.40
C TRP A 157 -15.12 -8.22 -1.07
N PRO A 158 -14.05 -8.59 -1.81
CA PRO A 158 -13.34 -9.84 -1.57
C PRO A 158 -12.67 -9.89 -0.19
N THR A 159 -12.85 -11.00 0.55
CA THR A 159 -12.32 -11.19 1.90
C THR A 159 -11.56 -12.50 2.03
N ARG A 160 -10.90 -12.68 3.19
CA ARG A 160 -10.10 -13.87 3.48
C ARG A 160 -10.96 -15.16 3.51
N GLU A 161 -12.23 -15.08 3.92
CA GLU A 161 -13.12 -16.24 3.89
C GLU A 161 -13.65 -16.52 2.48
N SER A 162 -13.89 -15.49 1.66
CA SER A 162 -14.45 -15.69 0.31
C SER A 162 -13.41 -16.09 -0.75
N VAL A 163 -12.24 -15.45 -0.80
CA VAL A 163 -11.22 -15.69 -1.85
C VAL A 163 -9.81 -15.96 -1.31
N GLY A 164 -9.63 -16.05 0.00
CA GLY A 164 -8.31 -16.22 0.61
C GLY A 164 -7.46 -14.94 0.64
N LEU A 165 -6.30 -15.03 1.29
CA LEU A 165 -5.52 -13.86 1.69
C LEU A 165 -4.91 -13.09 0.51
N LYS A 166 -4.27 -13.76 -0.45
CA LYS A 166 -3.59 -13.10 -1.57
C LYS A 166 -4.57 -12.37 -2.50
N ALA A 167 -5.72 -12.98 -2.81
CA ALA A 167 -6.78 -12.33 -3.57
C ALA A 167 -7.43 -11.14 -2.81
N THR A 168 -7.56 -11.22 -1.48
CA THR A 168 -7.97 -10.07 -0.65
C THR A 168 -6.97 -8.92 -0.74
N GLN A 169 -5.67 -9.24 -0.67
CA GLN A 169 -4.59 -8.27 -0.84
C GLN A 169 -4.57 -7.66 -2.25
N ALA A 170 -4.88 -8.46 -3.28
CA ALA A 170 -5.03 -7.99 -4.66
C ALA A 170 -6.13 -6.94 -4.82
N ALA A 171 -7.34 -7.22 -4.31
CA ALA A 171 -8.46 -6.29 -4.35
C ALA A 171 -8.12 -4.95 -3.66
N TYR A 172 -7.38 -5.01 -2.55
CA TYR A 172 -6.87 -3.83 -1.86
C TYR A 172 -5.79 -3.05 -2.66
N MET A 173 -4.85 -3.74 -3.31
CA MET A 173 -3.84 -3.08 -4.16
C MET A 173 -4.47 -2.40 -5.38
N VAL A 174 -5.43 -3.06 -6.04
CA VAL A 174 -6.12 -2.48 -7.20
C VAL A 174 -6.92 -1.23 -6.83
N ILE A 175 -7.63 -1.21 -5.69
CA ILE A 175 -8.37 0.00 -5.27
C ILE A 175 -7.44 1.16 -4.84
N GLN A 176 -6.23 0.88 -4.34
CA GLN A 176 -5.21 1.92 -4.09
C GLN A 176 -4.80 2.64 -5.40
N HIS A 177 -4.77 1.91 -6.52
CA HIS A 177 -4.40 2.43 -7.84
C HIS A 177 -5.60 2.96 -8.68
N ALA A 178 -6.84 2.69 -8.26
CA ALA A 178 -8.09 3.17 -8.84
C ALA A 178 -8.33 4.70 -8.77
N GLY A 179 -7.30 5.54 -8.58
CA GLY A 179 -7.41 7.00 -8.41
C GLY A 179 -7.97 7.78 -9.61
N HIS A 180 -8.27 7.10 -10.72
CA HIS A 180 -9.01 7.64 -11.85
C HIS A 180 -10.54 7.57 -11.66
N ASP A 181 -11.02 6.75 -10.72
CA ASP A 181 -12.43 6.58 -10.36
C ASP A 181 -12.64 6.81 -8.85
N ALA A 182 -12.76 8.09 -8.49
CA ALA A 182 -12.99 8.51 -7.12
C ALA A 182 -14.37 8.06 -6.58
N GLU A 183 -15.35 7.74 -7.44
CA GLU A 183 -16.65 7.23 -6.97
C GLU A 183 -16.49 5.79 -6.47
N PHE A 184 -15.86 4.92 -7.27
CA PHE A 184 -15.55 3.55 -6.87
C PHE A 184 -14.69 3.51 -5.60
N GLN A 185 -13.61 4.32 -5.52
CA GLN A 185 -12.78 4.39 -4.32
C GLN A 185 -13.56 4.75 -3.04
N ASN A 186 -14.54 5.67 -3.12
CA ASN A 186 -15.36 6.04 -1.96
C ASN A 186 -16.40 4.95 -1.60
N GLN A 187 -16.97 4.26 -2.60
CA GLN A 187 -17.86 3.11 -2.36
C GLN A 187 -17.10 1.95 -1.72
N SER A 188 -15.92 1.60 -2.22
CA SER A 188 -15.05 0.58 -1.65
C SER A 188 -14.58 0.93 -0.24
N LEU A 189 -14.17 2.18 0.01
CA LEU A 189 -13.80 2.63 1.36
C LEU A 189 -14.94 2.42 2.36
N ALA A 190 -16.20 2.69 1.98
CA ALA A 190 -17.35 2.45 2.84
C ALA A 190 -17.52 0.95 3.18
N MET A 191 -17.48 0.06 2.18
CA MET A 191 -17.55 -1.39 2.40
C MET A 191 -16.37 -1.92 3.24
N MET A 192 -15.17 -1.36 3.05
CA MET A 192 -13.98 -1.73 3.82
C MET A 192 -14.05 -1.28 5.28
N ILE A 193 -14.74 -0.18 5.60
CA ILE A 193 -14.94 0.26 7.00
C ILE A 193 -15.77 -0.77 7.77
N ASP A 194 -16.90 -1.21 7.21
CA ASP A 194 -17.75 -2.23 7.82
C ASP A 194 -16.97 -3.55 8.02
N LEU A 195 -16.23 -4.00 7.00
CA LEU A 195 -15.39 -5.21 7.08
C LEU A 195 -14.23 -5.12 8.10
N VAL A 196 -13.70 -3.93 8.38
CA VAL A 196 -12.73 -3.77 9.48
C VAL A 196 -13.43 -3.82 10.85
N GLU A 197 -14.64 -3.27 10.97
CA GLU A 197 -15.41 -3.33 12.22
C GLU A 197 -15.87 -4.76 12.56
N ASP A 198 -16.12 -5.61 11.55
CA ASP A 198 -16.32 -7.07 11.69
C ASP A 198 -15.00 -7.88 11.83
N GLY A 199 -13.86 -7.31 11.44
CA GLY A 199 -12.52 -7.92 11.59
C GLY A 199 -12.03 -8.78 10.41
N GLU A 200 -12.73 -8.74 9.27
CA GLU A 200 -12.35 -9.37 8.00
C GLU A 200 -11.11 -8.72 7.35
N LEU A 201 -10.89 -7.41 7.59
CA LEU A 201 -9.80 -6.61 7.03
C LEU A 201 -8.96 -5.92 8.11
N PRO A 202 -7.66 -5.65 7.86
CA PRO A 202 -6.83 -4.86 8.75
C PRO A 202 -7.16 -3.36 8.67
N ALA A 203 -7.28 -2.70 9.82
CA ALA A 203 -7.67 -1.29 9.89
C ALA A 203 -6.72 -0.33 9.14
N SER A 204 -5.46 -0.69 8.97
CA SER A 204 -4.50 0.06 8.17
C SER A 204 -4.96 0.27 6.73
N TYR A 205 -5.68 -0.68 6.11
CA TYR A 205 -6.18 -0.54 4.73
C TYR A 205 -7.13 0.65 4.57
N VAL A 206 -8.06 0.83 5.53
CA VAL A 206 -8.97 1.99 5.56
C VAL A 206 -8.20 3.29 5.76
N ALA A 207 -7.15 3.29 6.58
CA ALA A 207 -6.33 4.47 6.83
C ALA A 207 -5.51 4.90 5.60
N LEU A 208 -4.87 3.94 4.92
CA LEU A 208 -4.10 4.19 3.70
C LEU A 208 -5.00 4.66 2.55
N LEU A 209 -6.14 3.99 2.32
CA LEU A 209 -7.08 4.38 1.26
C LEU A 209 -7.76 5.74 1.55
N THR A 210 -8.02 6.07 2.81
CA THR A 210 -8.52 7.41 3.22
C THR A 210 -7.54 8.51 2.79
N ASP A 211 -6.25 8.38 3.15
CA ASP A 211 -5.25 9.38 2.78
C ASP A 211 -5.00 9.41 1.26
N ARG A 212 -5.03 8.25 0.59
CA ARG A 212 -4.91 8.12 -0.88
C ARG A 212 -6.01 8.94 -1.59
N ILE A 213 -7.27 8.74 -1.21
CA ILE A 213 -8.42 9.49 -1.74
C ILE A 213 -8.28 10.98 -1.44
N ARG A 214 -7.85 11.36 -0.22
CA ARG A 214 -7.65 12.77 0.13
C ARG A 214 -6.55 13.44 -0.69
N VAL A 215 -5.45 12.75 -0.98
CA VAL A 215 -4.38 13.25 -1.86
C VAL A 215 -4.89 13.48 -3.28
N PHE A 216 -5.71 12.58 -3.83
CA PHE A 216 -6.35 12.81 -5.14
C PHE A 216 -7.38 13.96 -5.13
N GLN A 217 -7.75 14.49 -3.96
CA GLN A 217 -8.69 15.60 -3.78
C GLN A 217 -8.02 16.87 -3.21
N ASP A 218 -6.68 16.95 -3.17
CA ASP A 218 -5.89 18.04 -2.56
C ASP A 218 -6.25 18.34 -1.07
N GLN A 219 -6.77 17.34 -0.34
CA GLN A 219 -7.19 17.46 1.06
C GLN A 219 -6.12 17.00 2.05
N PRO A 220 -6.02 17.61 3.26
CA PRO A 220 -5.07 17.17 4.29
C PRO A 220 -5.28 15.71 4.74
N GLN A 221 -4.20 14.96 4.88
CA GLN A 221 -4.19 13.56 5.31
C GLN A 221 -4.65 13.40 6.76
N VAL A 222 -5.36 12.31 7.07
CA VAL A 222 -5.75 11.95 8.44
C VAL A 222 -4.66 11.16 9.15
N PHE A 223 -3.93 10.30 8.42
CA PHE A 223 -3.00 9.32 9.02
C PHE A 223 -1.54 9.48 8.57
N GLY A 224 -1.26 10.32 7.57
CA GLY A 224 0.10 10.61 7.12
C GLY A 224 0.77 9.41 6.46
N THR A 225 0.06 8.70 5.58
CA THR A 225 0.58 7.53 4.85
C THR A 225 1.17 7.89 3.48
N GLN A 226 0.70 8.97 2.85
CA GLN A 226 1.05 9.36 1.48
C GLN A 226 2.25 10.31 1.46
N MET A 227 3.43 9.71 1.28
CA MET A 227 4.73 10.36 1.33
C MET A 227 5.41 10.39 -0.04
N ALA A 228 6.21 11.42 -0.30
CA ALA A 228 7.11 11.48 -1.45
C ALA A 228 8.51 11.96 -1.00
N MET A 229 9.55 11.52 -1.70
CA MET A 229 10.91 11.99 -1.44
C MET A 229 11.06 13.42 -2.00
N ALA A 230 11.33 14.40 -1.13
CA ALA A 230 11.54 15.79 -1.51
C ALA A 230 12.86 16.34 -0.93
N SER A 231 13.48 17.29 -1.64
CA SER A 231 14.70 17.95 -1.17
C SER A 231 14.38 18.97 -0.09
N ASN A 232 15.03 18.85 1.08
CA ASN A 232 15.01 19.89 2.11
C ASN A 232 15.91 21.09 1.75
N GLU A 233 15.97 22.09 2.64
CA GLU A 233 16.76 23.32 2.48
C GLU A 233 18.28 23.09 2.31
N TYR A 234 18.79 21.92 2.72
CA TYR A 234 20.19 21.53 2.61
C TYR A 234 20.50 20.67 1.38
N GLY A 235 19.51 20.43 0.50
CA GLY A 235 19.67 19.57 -0.68
C GLY A 235 19.54 18.06 -0.40
N VAL A 236 19.11 17.68 0.81
CA VAL A 236 18.97 16.27 1.21
C VAL A 236 17.55 15.79 0.94
N MET A 237 17.42 14.67 0.24
CA MET A 237 16.13 14.01 -0.01
C MET A 237 15.60 13.39 1.28
N VAL A 238 14.42 13.82 1.71
CA VAL A 238 13.72 13.31 2.91
C VAL A 238 12.27 12.93 2.58
N PRO A 239 11.68 11.90 3.24
CA PRO A 239 10.28 11.59 3.07
C PRO A 239 9.43 12.76 3.58
N THR A 240 8.59 13.31 2.71
CA THR A 240 7.76 14.49 2.99
C THR A 240 6.30 14.17 2.63
N PRO A 241 5.30 14.53 3.45
CA PRO A 241 3.89 14.36 3.10
C PRO A 241 3.55 15.07 1.77
N THR A 242 2.89 14.36 0.86
CA THR A 242 2.50 14.90 -0.47
C THR A 242 1.57 16.10 -0.36
N VAL A 243 0.66 16.05 0.62
CA VAL A 243 -0.20 17.12 1.10
C VAL A 243 -0.11 17.18 2.63
N PRO A 244 -0.45 18.31 3.29
CA PRO A 244 -0.34 18.46 4.74
C PRO A 244 -1.10 17.38 5.53
N ILE A 245 -0.69 17.15 6.77
CA ILE A 245 -1.42 16.27 7.70
C ILE A 245 -2.36 17.13 8.56
N GLU A 246 -3.62 16.74 8.67
CA GLU A 246 -4.60 17.32 9.58
C GLU A 246 -4.23 17.01 11.02
N ASP A 247 -4.29 17.98 11.94
CA ASP A 247 -4.07 17.78 13.38
C ASP A 247 -2.88 16.84 13.70
N PRO A 248 -1.63 17.29 13.46
CA PRO A 248 -0.44 16.45 13.64
C PRO A 248 -0.18 16.11 15.11
N GLU A 249 -0.74 16.86 16.07
CA GLU A 249 -0.54 16.61 17.51
C GLU A 249 -1.22 15.32 17.98
N HIS A 250 -2.40 14.99 17.43
CA HIS A 250 -3.11 13.74 17.77
C HIS A 250 -2.89 12.61 16.75
N LEU A 251 -2.03 12.83 15.74
CA LEU A 251 -1.76 11.90 14.65
C LEU A 251 -1.44 10.47 15.13
N ASP A 252 -0.51 10.31 16.07
CA ASP A 252 -0.11 8.99 16.57
C ASP A 252 -1.22 8.31 17.38
N SER A 253 -2.14 9.07 17.96
CA SER A 253 -3.35 8.49 18.58
C SER A 253 -4.29 7.92 17.52
N ARG A 254 -4.47 8.62 16.38
CA ARG A 254 -5.27 8.13 15.24
C ARG A 254 -4.61 6.91 14.58
N ARG A 255 -3.29 6.96 14.33
CA ARG A 255 -2.52 5.84 13.75
C ARG A 255 -2.57 4.59 14.63
N LYS A 256 -2.44 4.74 15.95
CA LYS A 256 -2.55 3.64 16.91
C LYS A 256 -3.92 2.94 16.92
N LEU A 257 -5.01 3.69 16.75
CA LEU A 257 -6.36 3.11 16.61
C LEU A 257 -6.50 2.22 15.37
N MET A 258 -5.75 2.55 14.30
CA MET A 258 -5.73 1.79 13.05
C MET A 258 -4.63 0.69 13.03
N GLY A 259 -4.03 0.37 14.18
CA GLY A 259 -2.97 -0.63 14.30
C GLY A 259 -1.62 -0.24 13.69
N MET A 260 -1.41 1.03 13.34
CA MET A 260 -0.19 1.49 12.66
C MET A 260 0.87 2.03 13.65
N PRO A 261 2.17 1.90 13.33
CA PRO A 261 3.24 2.47 14.14
C PRO A 261 3.20 4.01 14.14
N PRO A 262 3.82 4.67 15.14
CA PRO A 262 4.00 6.12 15.17
C PRO A 262 4.52 6.69 13.84
N HIS A 263 4.04 7.87 13.45
CA HIS A 263 4.37 8.49 12.17
C HIS A 263 5.88 8.65 11.99
N GLN A 264 6.61 9.02 13.05
CA GLN A 264 8.07 9.19 12.97
C GLN A 264 8.84 7.86 12.75
N GLU A 265 8.29 6.73 13.19
CA GLU A 265 8.87 5.40 12.90
C GLU A 265 8.64 5.04 11.43
N PHE A 266 7.44 5.27 10.91
CA PHE A 266 7.09 5.09 9.50
C PHE A 266 7.92 5.99 8.56
N VAL A 267 8.08 7.28 8.89
CA VAL A 267 8.97 8.21 8.15
C VAL A 267 10.42 7.70 8.17
N SER A 268 10.90 7.20 9.31
CA SER A 268 12.24 6.62 9.41
C SER A 268 12.39 5.36 8.56
N ALA A 269 11.38 4.49 8.50
CA ALA A 269 11.40 3.29 7.66
C ALA A 269 11.51 3.63 6.16
N ILE A 270 10.74 4.62 5.68
CA ILE A 270 10.85 5.10 4.29
C ILE A 270 12.24 5.69 4.03
N ALA A 271 12.80 6.47 4.96
CA ALA A 271 14.13 7.04 4.82
C ALA A 271 15.23 5.95 4.74
N VAL A 272 15.09 4.87 5.52
CA VAL A 272 16.00 3.70 5.47
C VAL A 272 15.85 2.95 4.14
N ALA A 273 14.63 2.64 3.71
CA ALA A 273 14.38 1.94 2.44
C ALA A 273 14.88 2.74 1.23
N TYR A 274 14.69 4.06 1.23
CA TYR A 274 15.26 4.96 0.22
C TYR A 274 16.79 4.98 0.28
N GLN A 275 17.40 5.04 1.47
CA GLN A 275 18.86 5.04 1.58
C GLN A 275 19.48 3.68 1.18
N ALA A 276 18.78 2.57 1.40
CA ALA A 276 19.20 1.25 0.94
C ALA A 276 19.20 1.16 -0.59
N SER A 277 18.12 1.61 -1.26
CA SER A 277 18.02 1.56 -2.73
C SER A 277 19.00 2.49 -3.48
N LEU A 278 19.63 3.43 -2.78
CA LEU A 278 20.77 4.22 -3.29
C LEU A 278 22.13 3.51 -3.19
N VAL A 279 22.27 2.49 -2.34
CA VAL A 279 23.54 1.81 -2.03
C VAL A 279 23.65 0.50 -2.80
N ASP A 280 22.62 -0.34 -2.70
CA ASP A 280 22.34 -1.41 -3.64
C ASP A 280 20.85 -1.32 -3.98
N PRO A 281 20.48 -0.94 -5.21
CA PRO A 281 19.08 -0.96 -5.60
C PRO A 281 18.50 -2.37 -5.45
N GLY A 282 19.31 -3.42 -5.67
CA GLY A 282 18.91 -4.82 -5.88
C GLY A 282 18.37 -5.61 -4.69
N THR A 283 18.62 -5.16 -3.46
CA THR A 283 18.33 -5.95 -2.24
C THR A 283 17.37 -5.27 -1.27
N ALA A 284 17.16 -3.95 -1.39
CA ALA A 284 16.46 -3.10 -0.42
C ALA A 284 15.00 -3.49 -0.07
N PHE A 285 14.37 -4.37 -0.83
CA PHE A 285 12.99 -4.83 -0.64
C PHE A 285 12.85 -6.34 -0.41
N ALA A 286 13.94 -7.13 -0.52
CA ALA A 286 13.88 -8.57 -0.36
C ALA A 286 13.81 -9.00 1.12
N GLU A 287 14.47 -8.26 2.02
CA GLU A 287 14.67 -8.64 3.42
C GLU A 287 13.54 -8.18 4.38
N VAL A 288 12.47 -7.55 3.86
CA VAL A 288 11.32 -7.07 4.67
C VAL A 288 10.14 -8.06 4.63
N MET A 289 10.23 -9.13 3.84
CA MET A 289 9.12 -10.04 3.54
C MET A 289 9.11 -11.37 4.33
N THR A 290 10.13 -11.64 5.16
CA THR A 290 10.23 -12.90 5.93
C THR A 290 10.89 -12.70 7.30
N ASP A 291 10.07 -12.51 8.33
CA ASP A 291 10.33 -12.97 9.71
C ASP A 291 9.23 -14.01 10.03
N ASP A 292 9.59 -15.13 10.68
CA ASP A 292 8.73 -16.31 10.96
C ASP A 292 7.72 -16.13 12.13
#